data_AF-A0A6I2ZAP8-F1
#
_entry.id   AF-A0A6I2ZAP8-F1
#
_cell.length_a   1.000
_cell.length_b   1.000
_cell.length_c   1.000
_cell.angle_alpha   90.00
_cell.angle_beta   90.00
_cell.angle_gamma   90.00
#
_symmetry.space_group_name_H-M   'P 1'
#
loop_
_entity.id
_entity.type
_entity.pdbx_description
1 polymer ?
#
loop_
_entity_poly.entity_id
_entity_poly.type
_entity_poly.pdbx_seq_one_letter_code
_entity_poly.pdbx_strand_id
1 'polypeptide(L)'
;MIEVYADIGCPFTHVGLRRFVERRAEMGREDVQLWVRSWPLEVVNEKPLDPDFIAEEIVDIREQLAPDLFVGFETEKFPVSSL
;
A
#
# COMPACT_ATOMS: atom_id res chain seq x y z
N MET A 1 10.31 -9.29 -15.56
CA MET A 1 9.40 -8.18 -15.28
C MET A 1 8.32 -8.69 -14.36
N ILE A 2 8.02 -7.96 -13.29
CA ILE A 2 6.97 -8.27 -12.33
C ILE A 2 5.95 -7.14 -12.44
N GLU A 3 4.72 -7.47 -12.82
CA GLU A 3 3.62 -6.53 -12.91
C GLU A 3 2.74 -6.66 -11.67
N VAL A 4 2.37 -5.53 -11.09
CA VAL A 4 1.52 -5.46 -9.89
C VAL A 4 0.46 -4.38 -10.08
N TYR A 5 -0.70 -4.62 -9.49
CA TYR A 5 -1.84 -3.70 -9.49
C TYR A 5 -1.92 -3.04 -8.13
N ALA A 6 -2.01 -1.72 -8.12
CA ALA A 6 -1.84 -0.92 -6.92
C ALA A 6 -2.92 0.15 -6.79
N ASP A 7 -3.42 0.27 -5.57
CA ASP A 7 -4.26 1.37 -5.13
C ASP A 7 -3.44 2.32 -4.25
N ILE A 8 -3.69 3.63 -4.37
CA ILE A 8 -2.94 4.66 -3.64
C ILE A 8 -3.32 4.75 -2.16
N GLY A 9 -4.56 4.37 -1.81
CA GLY A 9 -5.07 4.36 -0.45
C GLY A 9 -4.86 3.04 0.29
N CYS A 10 -4.38 1.99 -0.37
CA CYS A 10 -4.17 0.68 0.24
C CYS A 10 -2.83 0.59 1.02
N PRO A 11 -2.85 0.38 2.36
CA PRO A 11 -1.64 0.31 3.17
C PRO A 11 -0.82 -0.96 2.87
N PHE A 12 -1.48 -2.08 2.57
CA PHE A 12 -0.79 -3.31 2.17
C PHE A 12 0.00 -3.15 0.88
N THR A 13 -0.57 -2.48 -0.13
CA THR A 13 0.14 -2.18 -1.37
C THR A 13 1.36 -1.30 -1.10
N HIS A 14 1.24 -0.26 -0.27
CA HIS A 14 2.37 0.58 0.11
C HIS A 14 3.53 -0.23 0.70
N VAL A 15 3.23 -1.09 1.69
CA VAL A 15 4.25 -1.93 2.33
C VAL A 15 4.82 -2.96 1.35
N GLY A 16 3.98 -3.63 0.56
CA GLY A 16 4.40 -4.62 -0.41
C GLY A 16 5.35 -4.07 -1.46
N LEU A 17 5.05 -2.89 -2.02
CA LEU A 17 5.93 -2.21 -2.99
C LEU A 17 7.27 -1.82 -2.37
N ARG A 18 7.25 -1.28 -1.14
CA ARG A 18 8.48 -0.93 -0.42
C ARG A 18 9.36 -2.16 -0.18
N ARG A 19 8.77 -3.22 0.38
CA ARG A 19 9.46 -4.50 0.64
C ARG A 19 10.01 -5.13 -0.63
N PHE A 20 9.30 -5.05 -1.74
CA PHE A 20 9.78 -5.52 -3.03
C PHE A 20 11.06 -4.78 -3.45
N VAL A 21 11.05 -3.45 -3.39
CA VAL A 21 12.19 -2.62 -3.81
C VAL A 21 13.40 -2.87 -2.91
N GLU A 22 13.21 -2.90 -1.58
CA GLU A 22 14.25 -3.22 -0.60
C GLU A 22 14.86 -4.59 -0.88
N ARG A 23 14.03 -5.63 -1.00
CA ARG A 23 14.48 -7.00 -1.24
C ARG A 23 15.22 -7.14 -2.56
N ARG A 24 14.75 -6.46 -3.62
CA ARG A 24 15.40 -6.44 -4.93
C ARG A 24 16.81 -5.85 -4.83
N ALA A 25 16.97 -4.76 -4.08
CA ALA A 25 18.25 -4.12 -3.86
C ALA A 25 19.20 -5.02 -3.04
N GLU A 26 18.72 -5.64 -1.96
CA GLU A 26 19.51 -6.59 -1.14
C GLU A 26 20.03 -7.78 -1.96
N MET A 27 19.28 -8.22 -2.97
CA MET A 27 19.68 -9.31 -3.86
C MET A 27 20.60 -8.86 -5.02
N GLY A 28 20.84 -7.56 -5.19
CA GLY A 28 21.55 -7.03 -6.35
C GLY A 28 20.81 -7.29 -7.67
N ARG A 29 19.48 -7.38 -7.64
CA ARG A 29 18.63 -7.78 -8.79
C ARG A 29 17.95 -6.58 -9.46
N GLU A 30 18.70 -5.53 -9.72
CA GLU A 30 18.20 -4.32 -10.41
C GLU A 30 17.71 -4.61 -11.83
N ASP A 31 18.13 -5.74 -12.42
CA ASP A 31 17.62 -6.29 -13.67
C ASP A 31 16.13 -6.66 -13.61
N VAL A 32 15.60 -6.93 -12.42
CA VAL A 32 14.18 -7.24 -12.22
C VAL A 32 13.38 -5.95 -12.24
N GLN A 33 12.73 -5.68 -13.38
CA GLN A 33 11.83 -4.54 -13.53
C GLN A 33 10.49 -4.77 -12.81
N LEU A 34 10.03 -3.75 -12.08
CA LEU A 34 8.71 -3.65 -11.47
C LEU A 34 7.83 -2.73 -12.32
N TRP A 35 6.71 -3.23 -12.81
CA TRP A 35 5.69 -2.44 -13.48
C TRP A 35 4.47 -2.31 -12.56
N VAL A 36 4.20 -1.09 -12.10
CA VAL A 36 3.01 -0.79 -11.30
C VAL A 36 1.88 -0.28 -12.21
N ARG A 37 0.72 -0.93 -12.13
CA ARG A 37 -0.53 -0.52 -12.78
C ARG A 37 -1.48 0.05 -11.75
N SER A 38 -2.23 1.07 -12.17
CA SER A 38 -3.33 1.59 -11.36
C SER A 38 -4.44 0.54 -11.23
N TRP A 39 -4.92 0.37 -10.01
CA TRP A 39 -6.10 -0.44 -9.68
C TRP A 39 -6.90 0.28 -8.59
N PRO A 40 -7.67 1.33 -8.96
CA PRO A 40 -8.40 2.13 -8.00
C PRO A 40 -9.49 1.29 -7.33
N LEU A 41 -9.30 0.94 -6.07
CA LEU A 41 -10.24 0.11 -5.32
C LEU A 41 -11.59 0.80 -5.17
N GLU A 42 -11.62 2.13 -5.14
CA GLU A 42 -12.88 2.87 -5.15
C GLU A 42 -13.72 2.61 -6.40
N VAL A 43 -13.08 2.54 -7.56
CA VAL A 43 -13.77 2.22 -8.83
C VAL A 43 -14.19 0.76 -8.86
N VAL A 44 -13.30 -0.14 -8.41
CA VAL A 44 -13.54 -1.59 -8.43
C VAL A 44 -14.64 -2.00 -7.45
N ASN A 45 -14.69 -1.36 -6.29
CA ASN A 45 -15.65 -1.66 -5.23
C ASN A 45 -16.90 -0.78 -5.26
N GLU A 46 -16.95 0.19 -6.19
CA GLU A 46 -18.04 1.17 -6.35
C GLU A 46 -18.31 2.00 -5.08
N LYS A 47 -17.30 2.18 -4.22
CA LYS A 47 -17.37 2.98 -2.99
C LYS A 47 -15.98 3.40 -2.52
N PRO A 48 -15.83 4.58 -1.87
CA PRO A 48 -14.56 4.98 -1.26
C PRO A 48 -14.04 3.94 -0.27
N LEU A 49 -12.72 3.97 -0.05
CA LEU A 49 -12.11 3.20 1.04
C LEU A 49 -12.62 3.71 2.38
N ASP A 50 -12.89 2.78 3.29
CA ASP A 50 -13.36 3.07 4.64
C ASP A 50 -12.15 3.41 5.55
N PRO A 51 -12.03 4.65 6.07
CA PRO A 51 -10.90 5.04 6.90
C PRO A 51 -10.71 4.17 8.14
N ASP A 52 -11.79 3.70 8.76
CA ASP A 52 -11.73 2.87 9.97
C ASP A 52 -11.19 1.48 9.62
N PHE A 53 -11.62 0.92 8.48
CA PHE A 53 -11.06 -0.33 7.98
C PHE A 53 -9.57 -0.21 7.64
N ILE A 54 -9.16 0.90 7.02
CA ILE A 54 -7.73 1.17 6.75
C ILE A 54 -6.93 1.31 8.06
N ALA A 55 -7.52 1.87 9.10
CA ALA A 55 -6.89 1.96 10.42
C ALA A 55 -6.61 0.59 11.02
N GLU A 56 -7.57 -0.34 10.93
CA GLU A 56 -7.41 -1.73 11.36
C GLU A 56 -6.27 -2.42 10.60
N GLU A 57 -6.24 -2.29 9.27
CA GLU A 57 -5.16 -2.84 8.45
C GLU A 57 -3.77 -2.28 8.83
N ILE A 58 -3.70 -0.98 9.13
CA ILE A 58 -2.45 -0.33 9.58
C ILE A 58 -1.99 -0.90 10.92
N VAL A 59 -2.90 -1.16 11.86
CA VAL A 59 -2.55 -1.80 13.15
C VAL A 59 -1.93 -3.17 12.90
N ASP A 60 -2.60 -4.02 12.11
CA ASP A 60 -2.11 -5.37 11.78
C ASP A 60 -0.73 -5.35 11.12
N ILE A 61 -0.52 -4.44 10.17
CA ILE A 61 0.75 -4.26 9.49
C ILE A 61 1.86 -3.84 10.46
N ARG A 62 1.58 -2.93 11.39
CA ARG A 62 2.56 -2.42 12.34
C ARG A 62 2.98 -3.49 13.34
N GLU A 63 2.04 -4.31 13.80
CA GLU A 63 2.32 -5.42 14.72
C GLU A 63 3.22 -6.48 14.10
N GLN A 64 3.04 -6.78 12.81
CA GLN A 64 3.72 -7.91 12.18
C GLN A 64 4.99 -7.53 11.42
N LEU A 65 5.00 -6.38 10.74
CA LEU A 65 5.94 -6.14 9.65
C LEU A 65 6.65 -4.80 9.71
N ALA A 66 6.06 -3.77 10.30
CA ALA A 66 6.60 -2.41 10.18
C ALA A 66 6.10 -1.47 11.28
N PRO A 67 6.62 -1.57 12.52
CA PRO A 67 6.17 -0.75 13.67
C PRO A 67 6.32 0.76 13.40
N ASP A 68 7.33 1.05 12.57
CA ASP A 68 7.67 2.23 11.79
C ASP A 68 6.63 3.06 11.04
N LEU A 69 5.79 2.31 10.31
CA LEU A 69 5.08 2.87 9.18
C LEU A 69 3.77 3.47 9.63
N PHE A 70 3.28 4.41 8.81
CA PHE A 70 2.02 5.11 9.05
C PHE A 70 1.99 5.90 10.37
N VAL A 71 3.16 6.29 10.90
CA VAL A 71 3.24 7.26 12.00
C VAL A 71 2.58 8.57 11.56
N GLY A 72 1.60 9.02 12.35
CA GLY A 72 0.78 10.20 12.02
C GLY A 72 -0.44 9.90 11.15
N PHE A 73 -0.80 8.64 10.94
CA PHE A 73 -2.11 8.29 10.37
C PHE A 73 -3.23 8.75 11.32
N GLU A 74 -4.21 9.46 10.75
CA GLU A 74 -5.39 9.98 11.43
C GLU A 74 -6.59 9.67 10.52
N THR A 75 -7.57 8.92 11.01
CA THR A 75 -8.74 8.49 10.22
C THR A 75 -9.53 9.69 9.71
N GLU A 76 -9.61 10.77 10.50
CA GLU A 76 -10.33 12.00 10.16
C GLU A 76 -9.67 12.80 9.03
N LYS A 77 -8.40 12.51 8.71
CA LYS A 77 -7.65 13.13 7.61
C LYS A 77 -7.58 12.24 6.38
N PHE A 78 -8.14 11.04 6.43
CA PHE A 78 -8.12 10.14 5.29
C PHE A 78 -8.94 10.73 4.13
N PRO A 79 -8.46 10.65 2.87
CA PRO A 79 -9.18 11.19 1.73
C PRO A 79 -10.57 10.57 1.59
N VAL A 80 -11.59 11.41 1.38
CA VAL A 80 -12.96 10.96 1.13
C VAL A 80 -13.15 10.30 -0.24
N SER A 81 -12.16 10.45 -1.13
CA SER A 81 -12.08 9.82 -2.44
C SER A 81 -10.63 9.77 -2.91
N SER A 82 -10.34 8.79 -3.75
CA SER A 82 -9.06 8.51 -4.41
C SER A 82 -9.04 8.94 -5.89
N LEU A 83 -10.13 9.58 -6.36
CA LEU A 83 -10.33 10.06 -7.73
C LEU A 83 -10.01 11.55 -7.92
#